data_AF-A0A6L3SRK2-F1
#
_entry.id   AF-A0A6L3SRK2-F1
#
_cell.length_a   1.000
_cell.length_b   1.000
_cell.length_c   1.000
_cell.angle_alpha   90.00
_cell.angle_beta   90.00
_cell.angle_gamma   90.00
#
_symmetry.space_group_name_H-M   'P 1'
#
loop_
_entity.id
_entity.type
_entity.pdbx_description
1 polymer ?
#
loop_
_entity_poly.entity_id
_entity_poly.type
_entity_poly.pdbx_seq_one_letter_code
_entity_poly.pdbx_strand_id
1 'polypeptide(L)'
;MARAKPQAEPDRALERIRTRARNEGLEIAYEGAIAVCKDPKARPADRLGAANLIFRLSGAYEVAGQEDAGTKALSSLSRAELIAAADAARAYLAELDAAEDEPEAPSGSDVFD
;
A
#
# COMPACT_ATOMS: atom_id res chain seq x y z
N MET A 1 -15.91 44.31 20.70
CA MET A 1 -16.21 42.86 20.72
C MET A 1 -15.76 42.26 19.39
N ALA A 2 -14.76 41.38 19.40
CA ALA A 2 -14.23 40.78 18.16
C ALA A 2 -15.15 39.64 17.70
N ARG A 3 -15.66 39.74 16.47
CA ARG A 3 -16.50 38.71 15.83
C ARG A 3 -15.60 37.52 15.50
N ALA A 4 -15.89 36.35 16.09
CA ALA A 4 -15.20 35.11 15.74
C ALA A 4 -15.34 34.82 14.25
N LYS A 5 -14.23 34.57 13.55
CA LYS A 5 -14.25 34.10 12.16
C LYS A 5 -14.91 32.71 12.15
N PRO A 6 -15.86 32.43 11.24
CA PRO A 6 -16.39 31.09 11.07
C PRO A 6 -15.22 30.17 10.70
N GLN A 7 -14.95 29.16 11.52
CA GLN A 7 -14.05 28.07 11.16
C GLN A 7 -14.67 27.38 9.94
N ALA A 8 -14.00 27.49 8.80
CA ALA A 8 -14.38 26.73 7.60
C ALA A 8 -14.19 25.26 7.94
N GLU A 9 -15.29 24.50 8.04
CA GLU A 9 -15.23 23.04 8.00
C GLU A 9 -14.40 22.67 6.76
N PRO A 10 -13.31 21.90 6.89
CA PRO A 10 -12.62 21.38 5.72
C PRO A 10 -13.67 20.68 4.84
N ASP A 11 -13.71 21.12 3.58
CA ASP A 11 -14.81 20.86 2.67
C ASP A 11 -15.07 19.35 2.57
N ARG A 12 -16.13 18.84 3.21
CA ARG A 12 -16.45 17.39 3.24
C ARG A 12 -16.49 16.77 1.84
N ALA A 13 -16.70 17.60 0.81
CA ALA A 13 -16.56 17.24 -0.59
C ALA A 13 -15.13 16.81 -0.98
N LEU A 14 -14.10 17.57 -0.59
CA LEU A 14 -12.71 17.25 -0.88
C LEU A 14 -12.27 15.95 -0.21
N GLU A 15 -12.75 15.69 1.00
CA GLU A 15 -12.45 14.46 1.71
C GLU A 15 -13.08 13.24 1.03
N ARG A 16 -14.36 13.33 0.63
CA ARG A 16 -15.00 12.28 -0.17
C ARG A 16 -14.30 12.04 -1.51
N ILE A 17 -13.89 13.11 -2.21
CA ILE A 17 -13.15 13.00 -3.47
C ILE A 17 -11.81 12.29 -3.26
N ARG A 18 -11.07 12.64 -2.21
CA ARG A 18 -9.78 12.01 -1.89
C ARG A 18 -9.94 10.53 -1.56
N THR A 19 -10.93 10.17 -0.74
CA THR A 19 -11.22 8.76 -0.41
C THR A 19 -11.54 7.97 -1.67
N ARG A 20 -12.41 8.51 -2.53
CA ARG A 20 -12.79 7.87 -3.77
C ARG A 20 -11.62 7.72 -4.75
N ALA A 21 -10.83 8.78 -4.91
CA ALA A 21 -9.64 8.76 -5.77
C ALA A 21 -8.59 7.74 -5.32
N ARG A 22 -8.43 7.54 -4.00
CA ARG A 22 -7.50 6.52 -3.47
C ARG A 22 -8.01 5.10 -3.65
N ASN A 23 -9.31 4.88 -3.47
CA ASN A 23 -9.90 3.54 -3.49
C ASN A 23 -10.24 3.06 -4.91
N GLU A 24 -10.83 3.93 -5.73
CA GLU A 24 -11.30 3.58 -7.09
C GLU A 24 -10.36 4.09 -8.19
N GLY A 25 -9.62 5.16 -7.91
CA GLY A 25 -8.81 5.84 -8.93
C GLY A 25 -7.47 5.17 -9.22
N LEU A 26 -7.00 4.28 -8.34
CA LEU A 26 -5.67 3.69 -8.46
C LEU A 26 -5.54 2.77 -9.67
N GLU A 27 -6.50 1.84 -9.83
CA GLU A 27 -6.54 0.91 -10.96
C GLU A 27 -6.74 1.65 -12.29
N ILE A 28 -7.64 2.62 -12.33
CA ILE A 28 -7.88 3.46 -13.52
C ILE A 28 -6.63 4.26 -13.89
N ALA A 29 -5.91 4.81 -12.90
CA ALA A 29 -4.68 5.55 -13.14
C ALA A 29 -3.57 4.64 -13.67
N TYR A 30 -3.46 3.41 -13.16
CA TYR A 30 -2.51 2.41 -13.63
C TYR A 30 -2.77 2.01 -15.08
N GLU A 31 -4.02 1.66 -15.42
CA GLU A 31 -4.42 1.32 -16.78
C GLU A 31 -4.21 2.48 -17.76
N GLY A 32 -4.53 3.71 -17.34
CA GLY A 32 -4.26 4.92 -18.11
C GLY A 32 -2.77 5.12 -18.38
N ALA A 33 -1.92 4.88 -17.38
CA ALA A 33 -0.47 4.96 -17.54
C ALA A 33 0.05 3.90 -18.54
N ILE A 34 -0.45 2.66 -18.47
CA ILE A 34 -0.12 1.61 -19.44
C ILE A 34 -0.50 2.04 -20.86
N ALA A 35 -1.71 2.59 -21.04
CA ALA A 35 -2.18 3.04 -22.34
C ALA A 35 -1.28 4.12 -22.95
N VAL A 36 -0.84 5.10 -22.13
CA VAL A 36 0.10 6.15 -22.57
C VAL A 36 1.46 5.56 -22.96
N CYS A 37 1.99 4.61 -22.19
CA CYS A 37 3.25 3.94 -22.52
C CYS A 37 3.16 3.16 -23.84
N LYS A 38 2.00 2.58 -24.15
CA LYS A 38 1.77 1.81 -25.38
C LYS A 38 1.43 2.69 -26.60
N ASP A 39 1.03 3.95 -26.41
CA ASP A 39 0.66 4.83 -27.51
C ASP A 39 1.90 5.32 -28.30
N PRO A 40 2.07 4.90 -29.58
CA PRO A 40 3.19 5.32 -30.42
C PRO A 40 3.19 6.82 -30.76
N LYS A 41 2.09 7.53 -30.54
CA LYS A 41 1.96 8.98 -30.78
C LYS A 41 2.18 9.84 -29.54
N ALA A 42 2.16 9.24 -28.35
CA ALA A 42 2.45 9.97 -27.11
C ALA A 42 3.85 10.60 -27.16
N ARG A 43 3.98 11.82 -26.64
CA ARG A 43 5.27 12.51 -26.60
C ARG A 43 6.21 11.74 -25.67
N PRO A 44 7.54 11.72 -25.93
CA PRO A 44 8.49 11.02 -25.08
C PRO A 44 8.39 11.39 -23.58
N ALA A 45 8.15 12.67 -23.28
CA ALA A 45 7.99 13.14 -21.91
C ALA A 45 6.75 12.55 -21.21
N ASP A 46 5.64 12.40 -21.93
CA ASP A 46 4.40 11.84 -21.37
C ASP A 46 4.56 10.35 -21.07
N ARG A 47 5.23 9.60 -21.97
CA ARG A 47 5.58 8.19 -21.73
C ARG A 47 6.51 8.02 -20.53
N LEU A 48 7.51 8.89 -20.39
CA LEU A 48 8.41 8.85 -19.23
C LEU A 48 7.65 9.13 -17.94
N GLY A 49 6.73 10.10 -17.96
CA GLY A 49 5.86 10.40 -16.82
C GLY A 49 4.98 9.21 -16.43
N ALA A 50 4.35 8.55 -17.40
CA ALA A 50 3.54 7.36 -17.18
C ALA A 50 4.36 6.17 -16.66
N ALA A 51 5.55 5.93 -17.23
CA ALA A 51 6.46 4.88 -16.76
C ALA A 51 6.90 5.11 -15.30
N ASN A 52 7.25 6.35 -14.94
CA ASN A 52 7.62 6.70 -13.57
C ASN A 52 6.45 6.52 -12.59
N LEU A 53 5.21 6.79 -13.01
CA LEU A 53 4.03 6.53 -12.19
C LEU A 53 3.88 5.02 -11.92
N ILE A 54 4.06 4.19 -12.95
CA ILE A 54 4.00 2.72 -12.83
C ILE A 54 5.05 2.23 -11.82
N PHE A 55 6.31 2.67 -11.92
CA PHE A 55 7.36 2.25 -10.98
C PHE A 55 7.10 2.69 -9.53
N ARG A 56 6.44 3.84 -9.32
CA ARG A 56 6.02 4.28 -7.98
C ARG A 56 4.88 3.42 -7.43
N LEU A 57 3.88 3.12 -8.26
CA LEU A 57 2.74 2.30 -7.85
C LEU A 57 3.12 0.83 -7.61
N SER A 58 4.16 0.34 -8.29
CA SER A 58 4.64 -1.04 -8.14
C SER A 58 5.56 -1.26 -6.94
N GLY A 59 5.85 -0.23 -6.15
CA GLY A 59 6.83 -0.31 -5.05
C GLY A 59 8.28 -0.51 -5.53
N ALA A 60 8.58 -0.36 -6.83
CA ALA A 60 9.92 -0.63 -7.36
C ALA A 60 11.00 0.32 -6.78
N TYR A 61 10.58 1.50 -6.31
CA TYR A 61 11.45 2.45 -5.63
C TYR A 61 11.50 2.26 -4.10
N GLU A 62 10.63 1.43 -3.52
CA GLU A 62 10.53 1.25 -2.06
C GLU A 62 11.64 0.34 -1.49
N VAL A 63 12.28 -0.47 -2.34
CA VAL A 63 13.41 -1.34 -1.95
C VAL A 63 14.69 -0.54 -1.65
N ALA A 64 14.74 0.76 -1.99
CA ALA A 64 15.87 1.63 -1.66
C ALA A 64 15.60 2.41 -0.35
N GLY A 65 15.54 1.70 0.78
CA GLY A 65 15.71 2.33 2.11
C GLY A 65 14.54 2.22 3.11
N GLN A 66 13.56 1.35 2.90
CA GLN A 66 12.46 1.17 3.88
C GLN A 66 12.70 0.12 4.97
N GLU A 67 13.78 -0.67 4.93
CA GLU A 67 14.04 -1.63 6.03
C GLU A 67 14.51 -0.99 7.35
N ASP A 68 14.99 0.28 7.33
CA ASP A 68 15.77 0.82 8.46
C ASP A 68 15.24 2.13 9.09
N ALA A 69 14.07 2.65 8.68
CA ALA A 69 13.65 3.99 9.13
C ALA A 69 13.04 4.06 10.55
N GLY A 70 12.90 2.94 11.26
CA GLY A 70 12.24 2.94 12.58
C GLY A 70 12.68 1.85 13.56
N THR A 71 13.45 0.87 13.10
CA THR A 71 13.88 -0.27 13.92
C THR A 71 15.33 -0.02 14.32
N LYS A 72 15.60 0.11 15.62
CA LYS A 72 16.97 0.12 16.13
C LYS A 72 17.70 -1.11 15.57
N ALA A 73 18.92 -0.93 15.06
CA ALA A 73 19.76 -2.05 14.62
C ALA A 73 19.86 -3.10 15.74
N LEU A 74 19.80 -4.39 15.41
CA LEU A 74 19.79 -5.48 16.40
C LEU A 74 20.97 -5.40 17.39
N SER A 75 22.13 -4.94 16.92
CA SER A 75 23.34 -4.72 17.74
C SER A 75 23.22 -3.60 18.77
N SER A 76 22.22 -2.74 18.65
CA SER A 76 21.94 -1.60 19.53
C SER A 76 20.78 -1.83 20.50
N LEU A 77 20.13 -3.00 20.43
CA LEU A 77 19.07 -3.40 21.34
C LEU A 77 19.67 -3.88 22.67
N SER A 78 19.03 -3.49 23.77
CA SER A 78 19.29 -4.11 25.06
C SER A 78 18.83 -5.57 25.07
N ARG A 79 19.31 -6.35 26.04
CA ARG A 79 18.91 -7.76 26.20
C ARG A 79 17.39 -7.93 26.31
N ALA A 80 16.71 -7.02 27.00
CA ALA A 80 15.26 -7.08 27.15
C ALA A 80 14.54 -6.80 25.82
N GLU A 81 15.01 -5.82 25.05
CA GLU A 81 14.47 -5.51 23.72
C GLU A 81 14.72 -6.66 22.73
N LEU A 82 15.88 -7.33 22.79
CA LEU A 82 16.17 -8.52 21.97
C LEU A 82 15.22 -9.69 22.28
N ILE A 83 14.91 -9.92 23.56
CA ILE A 83 13.95 -10.96 23.97
C ILE A 83 12.55 -10.61 23.44
N ALA A 84 12.11 -9.36 23.62
CA ALA A 84 10.81 -8.92 23.13
C ALA A 84 10.68 -9.03 21.60
N ALA A 85 11.74 -8.66 20.86
CA ALA A 85 11.79 -8.83 19.41
C ALA A 85 11.74 -10.30 18.99
N ALA A 86 12.45 -11.19 19.69
CA ALA A 86 12.41 -12.62 19.42
C ALA A 86 11.03 -13.23 19.72
N ASP A 87 10.35 -12.80 20.78
CA ASP A 87 9.02 -13.28 21.12
C ASP A 87 7.96 -12.80 20.11
N ALA A 88 8.05 -11.54 19.67
CA ALA A 88 7.20 -11.02 18.59
C ALA A 88 7.40 -11.79 17.28
N ALA A 89 8.66 -12.09 16.91
CA ALA A 89 8.97 -12.87 15.72
C ALA A 89 8.41 -14.30 15.80
N ARG A 90 8.49 -14.95 16.97
CA ARG A 90 7.90 -16.29 17.19
C ARG A 90 6.38 -16.27 17.08
N ALA A 91 5.72 -15.25 17.64
CA ALA A 91 4.27 -15.11 17.54
C ALA A 91 3.82 -14.96 16.08
N TYR A 92 4.52 -14.11 15.32
CA TYR A 92 4.25 -13.93 13.89
C TYR A 92 4.44 -15.22 13.08
N LEU A 93 5.51 -15.99 13.35
CA LEU A 93 5.70 -17.29 12.69
C LEU A 93 4.56 -18.27 13.00
N ALA A 94 4.10 -18.32 14.25
CA ALA A 94 2.98 -19.17 14.63
C ALA A 94 1.65 -18.77 13.95
N GLU A 95 1.43 -17.47 13.72
CA GLU A 95 0.27 -16.99 12.94
C GLU A 95 0.34 -17.42 11.48
N LEU A 96 1.52 -17.37 10.86
CA LEU A 96 1.72 -17.83 9.49
C LEU A 96 1.52 -19.34 9.35
N ASP A 97 2.11 -20.13 10.25
CA ASP A 97 1.95 -21.58 10.24
C ASP A 97 0.47 -21.97 10.41
N ALA A 98 -0.27 -21.27 11.27
CA ALA A 98 -1.71 -21.51 11.46
C ALA A 98 -2.56 -21.14 10.24
N ALA A 99 -2.13 -20.15 9.44
CA ALA A 99 -2.81 -19.76 8.21
C ALA A 99 -2.53 -20.75 7.05
N GLU A 100 -1.40 -21.45 7.06
CA GLU A 100 -1.09 -22.52 6.08
C GLU A 100 -1.88 -23.80 6.35
N ASP A 101 -2.27 -24.05 7.60
CA ASP A 101 -3.03 -25.24 8.03
C ASP A 101 -4.57 -25.08 7.90
N GLU A 102 -5.09 -23.93 7.44
CA GLU A 102 -6.52 -23.81 7.12
C GLU A 102 -6.84 -24.56 5.82
N PRO A 103 -7.67 -25.63 5.87
CA PRO A 103 -8.00 -26.37 4.66
C PRO A 103 -8.82 -25.49 3.73
N GLU A 104 -8.34 -25.35 2.49
CA GLU A 104 -9.07 -24.75 1.38
C GLU A 104 -10.50 -25.32 1.37
N ALA A 105 -11.49 -24.49 1.70
CA ALA A 105 -12.87 -24.94 1.78
C ALA A 105 -13.25 -25.63 0.46
N PRO A 106 -13.94 -26.79 0.50
CA PRO A 106 -14.29 -27.49 -0.73
C PRO A 106 -15.10 -26.55 -1.61
N SER A 107 -14.50 -26.17 -2.73
CA SER A 107 -15.15 -25.46 -3.84
C SER A 107 -16.39 -26.25 -4.21
N GLY A 108 -17.55 -25.81 -3.72
CA GLY A 108 -18.84 -26.40 -4.04
C GLY A 108 -19.17 -26.17 -5.51
N SER A 109 -18.65 -27.04 -6.38
CA SER A 109 -19.01 -27.10 -7.80
C SER A 109 -19.60 -28.46 -8.21
N ASP A 110 -20.03 -29.29 -7.27
CA ASP A 110 -20.74 -30.54 -7.56
C ASP A 110 -22.18 -30.46 -7.04
N VAL A 111 -23.00 -29.67 -7.72
CA VAL A 111 -24.47 -29.78 -7.68
C VAL A 111 -24.96 -29.72 -9.12
N PHE A 112 -24.80 -30.79 -9.89
CA PHE A 112 -25.69 -31.19 -11.00
C PHE A 112 -25.32 -32.62 -11.44
N ASP A 113 -26.11 -33.59 -11.00
CA ASP A 113 -26.53 -34.76 -11.79
C ASP A 113 -27.93 -35.19 -11.31
#